data_AF-A0AAJ2J6Q3-F1
#
_entry.id   AF-A0AAJ2J6Q3-F1
#
_cell.length_a   1.000
_cell.length_b   1.000
_cell.length_c   1.000
_cell.angle_alpha   90.00
_cell.angle_beta   90.00
_cell.angle_gamma   90.00
#
_symmetry.space_group_name_H-M   'P 1'
#
loop_
_entity.id
_entity.type
_entity.pdbx_description
1 polymer ?
#
loop_
_entity_poly.entity_id
_entity_poly.type
_entity_poly.pdbx_seq_one_letter_code
_entity_poly.pdbx_strand_id
1 'polypeptide(L)'
;VNQKIETLNESDLELLSKSREWLAGHFDDVHEYQNLSAKLKLVQTILDNEWVSNEETFKLQALGICLGDALTQEIEELSWVAVEDQYGRDPALRWLNTSVLVFPRTSVSKRVEAGVKVDIYEMFGGFQKAIHSALKNQA
;
A
#
# COMPACT_ATOMS: atom_id res chain seq x y z
N VAL A 1 -4.81 -19.36 11.24
CA VAL A 1 -4.83 -19.19 9.77
C VAL A 1 -3.47 -19.58 9.27
N ASN A 2 -3.36 -20.55 8.34
CA ASN A 2 -2.07 -20.97 7.82
C ASN A 2 -1.72 -20.04 6.65
N GLN A 3 -0.91 -19.02 6.92
CA GLN A 3 -0.45 -18.06 5.92
C GLN A 3 0.85 -18.57 5.29
N LYS A 4 0.90 -18.62 3.96
CA LYS A 4 2.09 -18.95 3.19
C LYS A 4 2.67 -17.67 2.60
N ILE A 5 3.93 -17.38 2.92
CA ILE A 5 4.65 -16.22 2.39
C ILE A 5 5.53 -16.68 1.23
N GLU A 6 5.40 -16.05 0.08
CA GLU A 6 6.15 -16.37 -1.13
C GLU A 6 6.68 -15.10 -1.82
N THR A 7 7.61 -15.30 -2.75
CA THR A 7 8.01 -14.24 -3.69
C THR A 7 6.82 -13.87 -4.57
N LEU A 8 6.76 -12.60 -4.99
CA LEU A 8 5.78 -12.14 -5.98
C LEU A 8 5.91 -12.96 -7.27
N ASN A 9 4.78 -13.40 -7.81
CA ASN A 9 4.69 -14.03 -9.12
C ASN A 9 4.35 -12.99 -10.20
N GLU A 10 4.16 -13.43 -11.44
CA GLU A 10 3.84 -12.55 -12.58
C GLU A 10 2.56 -11.74 -12.36
N SER A 11 1.49 -12.34 -11.83
CA SER A 11 0.23 -11.63 -11.59
C SER A 11 0.33 -10.59 -10.47
N ASP A 12 1.12 -10.89 -9.43
CA ASP A 12 1.38 -9.96 -8.34
C ASP A 12 2.16 -8.74 -8.87
N LEU A 13 3.18 -8.99 -9.70
CA LEU A 13 3.98 -7.94 -10.33
C LEU A 13 3.16 -7.10 -11.31
N GLU A 14 2.30 -7.72 -12.10
CA GLU A 14 1.40 -7.02 -13.03
C GLU A 14 0.42 -6.11 -12.29
N LEU A 15 -0.17 -6.57 -11.19
CA LEU A 15 -1.04 -5.76 -10.33
C LEU A 15 -0.31 -4.54 -9.79
N LEU A 16 0.90 -4.73 -9.24
CA LEU A 16 1.71 -3.63 -8.73
C LEU A 16 2.11 -2.66 -9.85
N SER A 17 2.51 -3.17 -11.02
CA SER A 17 2.89 -2.33 -12.19
C SER A 17 1.71 -1.49 -12.67
N LYS A 18 0.55 -2.10 -12.91
CA LYS A 18 -0.66 -1.40 -13.36
C LYS A 18 -1.09 -0.31 -12.39
N SER A 19 -0.97 -0.56 -11.08
CA SER A 19 -1.29 0.42 -10.06
C SER A 19 -0.33 1.62 -10.11
N ARG A 20 0.98 1.35 -10.23
CA ARG A 20 2.03 2.38 -10.35
C ARG A 20 1.90 3.19 -11.63
N GLU A 21 1.61 2.55 -12.75
CA GLU A 21 1.40 3.20 -14.05
C GLU A 21 0.20 4.14 -14.00
N TRP A 22 -0.92 3.69 -13.42
CA TRP A 22 -2.10 4.54 -13.25
C TRP A 22 -1.80 5.78 -12.38
N LEU A 23 -1.06 5.61 -11.28
CA LEU A 23 -0.68 6.73 -10.41
C LEU A 23 0.32 7.68 -11.10
N ALA A 24 1.35 7.13 -11.74
CA ALA A 24 2.37 7.90 -12.44
C ALA A 24 1.77 8.74 -13.58
N GLY A 25 0.69 8.28 -14.21
CA GLY A 25 -0.03 9.02 -15.24
C GLY A 25 -0.73 10.30 -14.78
N HIS A 26 -0.74 10.62 -13.47
CA HIS A 26 -1.26 11.89 -12.95
C HIS A 26 -0.20 13.00 -12.90
N PHE A 27 1.07 12.69 -13.20
CA PHE A 27 2.15 13.66 -13.26
C PHE A 27 2.49 13.99 -14.72
N ASP A 28 2.93 15.23 -14.95
CA ASP A 28 3.47 15.63 -16.26
C ASP A 28 4.80 14.90 -16.54
N ASP A 29 5.63 14.73 -15.49
CA ASP A 29 6.80 13.85 -15.51
C ASP A 29 6.55 12.62 -14.62
N VAL A 30 6.45 11.45 -15.25
CA VAL A 30 6.23 10.16 -14.56
C VAL A 30 7.30 9.83 -13.52
N HIS A 31 8.50 10.41 -13.60
CA HIS A 31 9.55 10.21 -12.60
C HIS A 31 9.22 10.89 -11.27
N GLU A 32 8.30 11.87 -11.26
CA GLU A 32 7.82 12.49 -10.02
C GLU A 32 7.22 11.45 -9.07
N TYR A 33 6.61 10.38 -9.62
CA TYR A 33 6.10 9.27 -8.82
C TYR A 33 7.17 8.61 -7.95
N GLN A 34 8.47 8.73 -8.27
CA GLN A 34 9.53 8.15 -7.42
C GLN A 34 9.75 8.93 -6.12
N ASN A 35 9.28 10.18 -6.02
CA ASN A 35 9.46 11.00 -4.83
C ASN A 35 8.43 10.64 -3.76
N LEU A 36 8.89 10.32 -2.55
CA LEU A 36 8.03 9.98 -1.40
C LEU A 36 6.96 11.06 -1.14
N SER A 37 7.36 12.32 -1.09
CA SER A 37 6.45 13.44 -0.85
C SER A 37 5.42 13.62 -1.97
N ALA A 38 5.80 13.38 -3.22
CA ALA A 38 4.90 13.46 -4.37
C ALA A 38 3.86 12.35 -4.35
N LYS A 39 4.26 11.10 -4.03
CA LYS A 39 3.33 9.97 -3.84
C LYS A 39 2.25 10.28 -2.81
N LEU A 40 2.66 10.68 -1.60
CA LEU A 40 1.73 10.97 -0.51
C LEU A 40 0.83 12.15 -0.87
N LYS A 41 1.39 13.22 -1.46
CA LYS A 41 0.59 14.37 -1.90
C LYS A 41 -0.43 14.00 -2.99
N LEU A 42 -0.05 13.16 -3.95
CA LEU A 42 -0.96 12.68 -4.99
C LEU A 42 -2.13 11.91 -4.36
N VAL A 43 -1.85 10.96 -3.47
CA VAL A 43 -2.89 10.17 -2.81
C VAL A 43 -3.82 11.07 -1.99
N GLN A 44 -3.28 12.00 -1.21
CA GLN A 44 -4.10 12.97 -0.47
C GLN A 44 -4.98 13.81 -1.41
N THR A 45 -4.41 14.29 -2.53
CA THR A 45 -5.14 15.10 -3.52
C THR A 45 -6.30 14.32 -4.13
N ILE A 46 -6.08 13.06 -4.51
CA ILE A 46 -7.13 12.19 -5.07
C ILE A 46 -8.27 12.01 -4.05
N LEU A 47 -7.93 11.79 -2.78
CA LEU A 47 -8.90 11.59 -1.70
C LEU A 47 -9.69 12.87 -1.38
N ASP A 48 -9.00 14.01 -1.23
CA ASP A 48 -9.63 15.29 -0.86
C ASP A 48 -10.59 15.82 -1.93
N ASN A 49 -10.30 15.53 -3.21
CA ASN A 49 -11.14 15.95 -4.32
C ASN A 49 -12.14 14.88 -4.77
N GLU A 50 -12.20 13.73 -4.09
CA GLU A 50 -13.10 12.61 -4.42
C GLU A 50 -13.02 12.19 -5.90
N TRP A 51 -11.81 12.23 -6.50
CA TRP A 51 -11.60 11.89 -7.91
C TRP A 51 -11.80 10.41 -8.22
N VAL A 52 -11.85 9.59 -7.18
CA VAL A 52 -12.08 8.15 -7.26
C VAL A 52 -13.31 7.82 -6.43
N SER A 53 -14.33 7.25 -7.08
CA SER A 53 -15.57 6.84 -6.42
C SER A 53 -15.34 5.63 -5.50
N ASN A 54 -16.23 5.43 -4.52
CA ASN A 54 -16.21 4.28 -3.62
C ASN A 54 -16.45 2.92 -4.32
N GLU A 55 -16.93 2.92 -5.57
CA GLU A 55 -17.12 1.72 -6.39
C GLU A 55 -15.88 1.38 -7.24
N GLU A 56 -14.93 2.30 -7.37
CA GLU A 56 -13.72 2.14 -8.20
C GLU A 56 -12.62 1.37 -7.45
N THR A 57 -12.92 0.13 -7.11
CA THR A 57 -12.10 -0.76 -6.26
C THR A 57 -10.63 -0.79 -6.66
N PHE A 58 -10.34 -0.93 -7.97
CA PHE A 58 -8.95 -0.96 -8.47
C PHE A 58 -8.19 0.32 -8.12
N LYS A 59 -8.79 1.49 -8.39
CA LYS A 59 -8.14 2.79 -8.15
C LYS A 59 -7.92 3.02 -6.66
N LEU A 60 -8.90 2.72 -5.82
CA LEU A 60 -8.76 2.82 -4.36
C LEU A 60 -7.67 1.88 -3.83
N GLN A 61 -7.56 0.67 -4.37
CA GLN A 61 -6.50 -0.26 -4.00
C GLN A 61 -5.13 0.18 -4.53
N ALA A 62 -5.07 0.86 -5.68
CA ALA A 62 -3.85 1.47 -6.18
C ALA A 62 -3.34 2.57 -5.22
N LEU A 63 -4.23 3.38 -4.62
CA LEU A 63 -3.84 4.31 -3.55
C LEU A 63 -3.19 3.60 -2.36
N GLY A 64 -3.71 2.43 -1.97
CA GLY A 64 -3.10 1.57 -0.96
C GLY A 64 -1.73 1.02 -1.39
N ILE A 65 -1.56 0.64 -2.65
CA ILE A 65 -0.25 0.22 -3.19
C ILE A 65 0.75 1.39 -3.15
N CYS A 66 0.33 2.60 -3.50
CA CYS A 66 1.15 3.82 -3.39
C CYS A 66 1.64 4.05 -1.95
N LEU A 67 0.74 3.87 -0.97
CA LEU A 67 1.09 3.91 0.45
C LEU A 67 2.12 2.84 0.82
N GLY A 68 1.99 1.63 0.27
CA GLY A 68 2.97 0.56 0.43
C GLY A 68 4.34 0.93 -0.14
N ASP A 69 4.38 1.46 -1.37
CA ASP A 69 5.62 1.92 -2.00
C ASP A 69 6.28 3.08 -1.22
N ALA A 70 5.48 3.95 -0.60
CA ALA A 70 5.98 5.00 0.29
C ALA A 70 6.60 4.38 1.57
N LEU A 71 5.98 3.36 2.15
CA LEU A 71 6.51 2.68 3.35
C LEU A 71 7.84 1.98 3.05
N THR A 72 7.98 1.34 1.89
CA THR A 72 9.25 0.70 1.49
C THR A 72 10.36 1.70 1.17
N GLN A 73 10.02 2.95 0.85
CA GLN A 73 11.03 4.01 0.65
C GLN A 73 11.56 4.56 1.97
N GLU A 74 10.73 4.57 3.01
CA GLU A 74 11.06 5.11 4.32
C GLU A 74 11.63 4.05 5.28
N ILE A 75 11.30 2.78 5.06
CA ILE A 75 11.73 1.64 5.88
C ILE A 75 12.37 0.60 4.97
N GLU A 76 13.70 0.58 4.91
CA GLU A 76 14.50 -0.27 4.01
C GLU A 76 14.29 -1.78 4.27
N GLU A 77 13.90 -2.16 5.48
CA GLU A 77 13.62 -3.54 5.88
C GLU A 77 12.32 -4.10 5.30
N LEU A 78 11.43 -3.25 4.76
CA LEU A 78 10.19 -3.68 4.15
C LEU A 78 10.39 -4.06 2.68
N SER A 79 9.90 -5.23 2.31
CA SER A 79 9.86 -5.69 0.92
C SER A 79 8.50 -6.28 0.56
N TRP A 80 8.10 -6.09 -0.69
CA TRP A 80 6.87 -6.70 -1.21
C TRP A 80 7.02 -8.21 -1.32
N VAL A 81 6.05 -8.93 -0.77
CA VAL A 81 5.88 -10.39 -0.85
C VAL A 81 4.44 -10.72 -1.22
N ALA A 82 4.18 -11.96 -1.60
CA ALA A 82 2.83 -12.47 -1.69
C ALA A 82 2.48 -13.27 -0.42
N VAL A 83 1.29 -13.04 0.11
CA VAL A 83 0.73 -13.82 1.21
C VAL A 83 -0.47 -14.57 0.68
N GLU A 84 -0.46 -15.89 0.83
CA GLU A 84 -1.56 -16.76 0.43
C GLU A 84 -2.19 -17.43 1.66
N ASP A 85 -3.51 -17.34 1.75
CA ASP A 85 -4.32 -18.04 2.74
C ASP A 85 -5.61 -18.59 2.12
N GLN A 86 -6.53 -19.05 2.96
CA GLN A 86 -7.80 -19.66 2.52
C GLN A 86 -8.72 -18.72 1.73
N TYR A 87 -8.48 -17.41 1.77
CA TYR A 87 -9.25 -16.39 1.06
C TYR A 87 -8.56 -15.92 -0.24
N GLY A 88 -7.33 -16.37 -0.48
CA GLY A 88 -6.59 -16.10 -1.72
C GLY A 88 -5.19 -15.55 -1.47
N ARG A 89 -4.62 -15.02 -2.54
CA ARG A 89 -3.25 -14.48 -2.60
C ARG A 89 -3.30 -12.96 -2.73
N ASP A 90 -2.59 -12.26 -1.85
CA ASP A 90 -2.53 -10.80 -1.84
C ASP A 90 -1.10 -10.29 -1.64
N PRO A 91 -0.66 -9.24 -2.37
CA PRO A 91 0.59 -8.57 -2.08
C PRO A 91 0.57 -7.89 -0.71
N ALA A 92 1.64 -8.08 0.05
CA ALA A 92 1.87 -7.47 1.36
C ALA A 92 3.31 -6.98 1.46
N LEU A 93 3.60 -6.12 2.44
CA LEU A 93 4.98 -5.85 2.84
C LEU A 93 5.37 -6.76 4.00
N ARG A 94 6.59 -7.25 3.97
CA ARG A 94 7.19 -8.03 5.05
C ARG A 94 8.43 -7.34 5.58
N TRP A 95 8.55 -7.28 6.90
CA TRP A 95 9.80 -6.85 7.54
C TRP A 95 10.82 -8.00 7.51
N LEU A 96 11.86 -7.85 6.69
CA LEU A 96 12.92 -8.85 6.48
C LEU A 96 12.32 -10.28 6.39
N ASN A 97 12.81 -11.19 7.23
CA ASN A 97 12.32 -12.57 7.33
C ASN A 97 11.43 -12.82 8.57
N THR A 98 10.85 -11.77 9.16
CA THR A 98 9.96 -11.89 10.32
C THR A 98 8.55 -12.34 9.93
N SER A 99 7.65 -12.49 10.90
CA SER A 99 6.21 -12.68 10.66
C SER A 99 5.43 -11.36 10.58
N VAL A 100 6.08 -10.21 10.71
CA VAL A 100 5.42 -8.89 10.60
C VAL A 100 5.05 -8.64 9.14
N LEU A 101 3.75 -8.60 8.89
CA LEU A 101 3.14 -8.35 7.58
C LEU A 101 2.30 -7.06 7.62
N VAL A 102 2.34 -6.31 6.52
CA VAL A 102 1.58 -5.08 6.32
C VAL A 102 0.77 -5.21 5.03
N PHE A 103 -0.53 -4.92 5.09
CA PHE A 103 -1.45 -5.09 3.97
C PHE A 103 -2.00 -3.73 3.49
N PRO A 104 -1.19 -2.92 2.79
CA PRO A 104 -1.56 -1.54 2.49
C PRO A 104 -2.61 -1.45 1.36
N ARG A 105 -2.64 -2.42 0.44
CA ARG A 105 -3.54 -2.47 -0.74
C ARG A 105 -5.00 -2.15 -0.40
N THR A 106 -5.61 -2.91 0.52
CA THR A 106 -7.03 -2.72 0.87
C THR A 106 -7.26 -1.72 1.99
N SER A 107 -6.21 -1.17 2.58
CA SER A 107 -6.33 -0.34 3.77
C SER A 107 -7.00 1.00 3.48
N VAL A 108 -6.79 1.58 2.28
CA VAL A 108 -7.44 2.82 1.84
C VAL A 108 -8.88 2.53 1.41
N SER A 109 -9.10 1.54 0.54
CA SER A 109 -10.43 1.23 0.00
C SER A 109 -11.44 0.92 1.10
N LYS A 110 -11.09 0.08 2.08
CA LYS A 110 -11.96 -0.26 3.22
C LYS A 110 -12.44 0.95 4.03
N ARG A 111 -11.64 2.01 4.12
CA ARG A 111 -12.02 3.24 4.83
C ARG A 111 -12.98 4.08 4.00
N VAL A 112 -12.66 4.27 2.72
CA VAL A 112 -13.51 5.02 1.78
C VAL A 112 -14.87 4.34 1.61
N GLU A 113 -14.90 3.02 1.44
CA GLU A 113 -16.12 2.20 1.36
C GLU A 113 -16.99 2.33 2.62
N ALA A 114 -16.37 2.51 3.79
CA ALA A 114 -17.05 2.73 5.06
C ALA A 114 -17.46 4.21 5.29
N GLY A 115 -17.26 5.10 4.32
CA GLY A 115 -17.53 6.54 4.45
C GLY A 115 -16.61 7.26 5.43
N VAL A 116 -15.44 6.67 5.73
CA VAL A 116 -14.45 7.25 6.64
C VAL A 116 -13.52 8.15 5.84
N LYS A 117 -13.42 9.43 6.23
CA LYS A 117 -12.44 10.35 5.67
C LYS A 117 -11.02 9.82 5.93
N VAL A 118 -10.21 9.79 4.88
CA VAL A 118 -8.82 9.30 4.95
C VAL A 118 -7.87 10.50 4.88
N ASP A 119 -7.02 10.63 5.90
CA ASP A 119 -5.79 11.43 5.83
C ASP A 119 -4.62 10.48 5.60
N ILE A 120 -3.95 10.59 4.45
CA ILE A 120 -2.89 9.66 4.07
C ILE A 120 -1.63 9.85 4.91
N TYR A 121 -1.38 11.05 5.43
CA TYR A 121 -0.20 11.34 6.25
C TYR A 121 -0.37 10.75 7.66
N GLU A 122 -1.56 10.91 8.26
CA GLU A 122 -1.89 10.24 9.52
C GLU A 122 -1.84 8.72 9.37
N MET A 123 -2.37 8.20 8.26
CA MET A 123 -2.36 6.78 7.96
C MET A 123 -0.93 6.25 7.78
N PHE A 124 -0.09 6.94 7.01
CA PHE A 124 1.33 6.62 6.82
C PHE A 124 2.08 6.56 8.16
N GLY A 125 1.97 7.60 8.98
CA GLY A 125 2.57 7.63 10.32
C GLY A 125 2.00 6.55 11.25
N GLY A 126 0.71 6.22 11.10
CA GLY A 126 0.06 5.12 11.81
C GLY A 126 0.65 3.76 11.47
N PHE A 127 0.88 3.49 10.18
CA PHE A 127 1.56 2.26 9.73
C PHE A 127 2.97 2.16 10.28
N GLN A 128 3.77 3.22 10.19
CA GLN A 128 5.12 3.22 10.75
C GLN A 128 5.09 2.87 12.25
N LYS A 129 4.24 3.52 13.04
CA LYS A 129 4.10 3.24 14.48
C LYS A 129 3.67 1.80 14.75
N ALA A 130 2.70 1.28 13.98
CA ALA A 130 2.19 -0.07 14.14
C ALA A 130 3.27 -1.13 13.84
N ILE A 131 4.07 -0.93 12.78
CA ILE A 131 5.18 -1.81 12.41
C ILE A 131 6.23 -1.86 13.52
N HIS A 132 6.69 -0.70 14.00
CA HIS A 132 7.66 -0.63 15.10
C HIS A 132 7.13 -1.26 16.40
N SER A 133 5.84 -1.09 16.68
CA SER A 133 5.21 -1.70 17.85
C SER A 133 5.13 -3.23 17.73
N ALA A 134 4.80 -3.74 16.54
CA ALA A 134 4.76 -5.18 16.27
C ALA A 134 6.13 -5.83 16.47
N LEU A 135 7.20 -5.18 16.03
CA LEU A 135 8.58 -5.67 16.20
C LEU A 135 9.01 -5.72 17.66
N LYS A 136 8.68 -4.70 18.46
CA LYS A 136 8.99 -4.67 19.90
C LYS A 136 8.31 -5.80 20.67
N ASN A 137 7.11 -6.20 20.26
CA ASN A 137 6.36 -7.28 20.90
C ASN A 137 6.86 -8.69 20.51
N GLN A 138 7.79 -8.79 19.55
CA GLN A 138 8.42 -10.04 19.14
C GLN A 138 9.82 -10.25 19.74
N ALA A 139 10.37 -9.25 20.44
CA ALA A 139 11.65 -9.30 21.14
C ALA A 139 11.45 -9.64 22.62
#